data_AF-A0ABD5DFV6-F1
#
_entry.id   AF-A0ABD5DFV6-F1
#
_cell.length_a   1.000
_cell.length_b   1.000
_cell.length_c   1.000
_cell.angle_alpha   90.00
_cell.angle_beta   90.00
_cell.angle_gamma   90.00
#
_symmetry.space_group_name_H-M   'P 1'
#
loop_
_entity.id
_entity.type
_entity.pdbx_description
1 polymer ?
#
loop_
_entity_poly.entity_id
_entity_poly.type
_entity_poly.pdbx_seq_one_letter_code
_entity_poly.pdbx_strand_id
1 'polypeptide(L)' 'MCTVRISIQRDGTLNSAIAEGGDPKLCKAAISAVTHAKIPPAPDENTWQIFKNAPLDFRP' A
#
# COMPACT_ATOMS: atom_id res chain seq x y z
N MET A 1 14.08 7.02 -1.80
CA MET A 1 12.83 6.77 -1.04
C MET A 1 11.65 6.88 -1.98
N CYS A 2 10.56 6.16 -1.70
CA CYS A 2 9.28 6.29 -2.39
C CYS A 2 8.14 6.19 -1.39
N THR A 3 7.15 7.07 -1.50
CA THR A 3 5.90 6.95 -0.75
C THR A 3 4.79 6.51 -1.69
N VAL A 4 4.15 5.40 -1.36
CA VAL A 4 3.04 4.82 -2.13
C VAL A 4 1.78 4.86 -1.28
N ARG A 5 0.75 5.57 -1.75
CA ARG A 5 -0.59 5.54 -1.16
C ARG A 5 -1.32 4.30 -1.63
N ILE A 6 -1.79 3.49 -0.69
CA ILE A 6 -2.56 2.28 -0.96
C ILE A 6 -4.02 2.45 -0.56
N SER A 7 -4.91 1.73 -1.23
CA SER A 7 -6.29 1.52 -0.82
C SER A 7 -6.59 0.03 -0.76
N ILE A 8 -7.19 -0.44 0.33
CA ILE A 8 -7.47 -1.87 0.53
C ILE A 8 -8.92 -2.11 0.97
N GLN A 9 -9.49 -3.22 0.51
CA GLN A 9 -10.78 -3.75 0.96
C GLN A 9 -10.65 -4.44 2.32
N ARG A 10 -11.79 -4.78 2.92
CA ARG A 10 -11.86 -5.37 4.26
C ARG A 10 -11.26 -6.78 4.33
N ASP A 11 -11.24 -7.49 3.20
CA ASP A 11 -10.64 -8.81 3.03
C ASP A 11 -9.12 -8.76 2.75
N GLY A 12 -8.53 -7.56 2.70
CA GLY A 12 -7.12 -7.36 2.36
C GLY A 12 -6.85 -7.18 0.86
N THR A 13 -7.86 -7.25 -0.01
CA THR A 13 -7.68 -7.05 -1.45
C THR A 13 -7.25 -5.60 -1.75
N LEU A 14 -6.16 -5.44 -2.51
CA LEU A 14 -5.68 -4.13 -2.94
C LEU A 14 -6.60 -3.54 -4.03
N ASN A 15 -7.12 -2.34 -3.79
CA ASN A 15 -7.87 -1.56 -4.78
C ASN A 15 -6.94 -0.72 -5.65
N SER A 16 -5.99 -0.02 -5.04
CA SER A 16 -5.07 0.87 -5.74
C SER A 16 -3.74 1.04 -4.99
N ALA A 17 -2.69 1.35 -5.75
CA ALA A 17 -1.38 1.75 -5.25
C ALA A 17 -0.84 2.86 -6.16
N ILE A 18 -0.61 4.05 -5.59
CA ILE A 18 -0.22 5.26 -6.33
C ILE A 18 0.99 5.87 -5.67
N ALA A 19 2.05 6.18 -6.43
CA ALA A 19 3.19 6.91 -5.89
C ALA A 19 2.80 8.38 -5.64
N GLU A 20 2.96 8.85 -4.40
CA GLU A 20 2.78 10.25 -4.03
C GLU A 20 4.06 11.06 -4.27
N GLY A 21 5.23 10.40 -4.28
CA GLY A 21 6.51 11.03 -4.57
C GLY A 21 7.71 10.14 -4.27
N GLY A 22 8.88 10.55 -4.77
CA GLY A 22 10.15 9.88 -4.54
C GLY A 22 10.91 9.54 -5.83
N ASP A 23 11.86 8.60 -5.70
CA ASP A 23 12.65 8.12 -6.84
C ASP A 23 11.77 7.29 -7.80
N PRO A 24 11.68 7.64 -9.10
CA PRO A 24 10.78 6.96 -10.03
C PRO A 24 11.05 5.46 -10.20
N LYS A 25 12.32 5.04 -10.16
CA LYS A 25 12.70 3.64 -10.36
C LYS A 25 12.32 2.81 -9.13
N LEU A 26 12.59 3.32 -7.93
CA LEU A 26 12.17 2.72 -6.67
C LEU A 26 10.64 2.69 -6.56
N CYS A 27 9.95 3.77 -6.93
CA CYS A 27 8.49 3.80 -6.89
C CYS A 27 7.83 2.77 -7.81
N LYS A 28 8.37 2.58 -9.02
CA LYS A 28 7.89 1.53 -9.93
C LYS A 28 8.07 0.14 -9.31
N ALA A 29 9.20 -0.11 -8.67
CA ALA A 29 9.44 -1.38 -7.97
C ALA A 29 8.51 -1.55 -6.75
N ALA A 30 8.32 -0.49 -5.96
CA ALA A 30 7.44 -0.47 -4.80
C ALA A 30 5.98 -0.74 -5.17
N ILE A 31 5.45 -0.05 -6.19
CA ILE A 31 4.10 -0.30 -6.70
C ILE A 31 3.96 -1.76 -7.14
N SER A 32 4.92 -2.28 -7.92
CA SER A 32 4.91 -3.69 -8.32
C SER A 32 4.89 -4.64 -7.12
N ALA A 33 5.71 -4.39 -6.11
CA ALA A 33 5.74 -5.20 -4.89
C ALA A 33 4.41 -5.17 -4.14
N VAL A 34 3.79 -3.99 -3.98
CA VAL A 34 2.49 -3.84 -3.33
C VAL A 34 1.38 -4.55 -4.11
N THR A 35 1.36 -4.43 -5.45
CA THR A 35 0.35 -5.11 -6.30
C THR A 35 0.41 -6.63 -6.18
N HIS A 36 1.58 -7.22 -5.94
CA HIS A 36 1.74 -8.67 -5.78
C HIS A 36 1.72 -9.12 -4.31
N ALA A 37 1.59 -8.20 -3.36
CA ALA A 37 1.57 -8.53 -1.95
C ALA A 37 0.27 -9.23 -1.56
N LYS A 38 0.38 -10.24 -0.69
CA LYS A 38 -0.78 -10.87 -0.04
C LYS A 38 -1.03 -10.16 1.28
N ILE A 39 -1.85 -9.12 1.25
CA ILE A 39 -2.23 -8.37 2.45
C ILE A 39 -3.32 -9.18 3.17
N PRO A 40 -3.12 -9.54 4.45
CA PRO A 40 -4.13 -10.28 5.19
C PRO A 40 -5.36 -9.38 5.48
N PRO A 41 -6.54 -9.99 5.69
CA PRO A 41 -7.68 -9.28 6.23
C PRO A 41 -7.31 -8.59 7.55
N ALA A 42 -7.87 -7.41 7.79
CA ALA A 42 -7.71 -6.73 9.07
C ALA A 42 -8.39 -7.55 10.20
N PRO A 43 -7.80 -7.60 11.41
CA PRO A 43 -8.38 -8.35 12.53
C PRO A 43 -9.72 -7.78 13.02
N ASP A 44 -9.95 -6.47 12.84
CA ASP A 44 -11.14 -5.77 13.28
C ASP A 44 -11.40 -4.51 12.43
N GLU A 45 -12.59 -3.92 12.60
CA GLU A 45 -13.02 -2.73 11.84
C GLU A 45 -12.14 -1.51 12.12
N ASN A 46 -11.71 -1.30 13.36
CA ASN A 46 -10.93 -0.13 13.72
C ASN A 46 -9.55 -0.17 13.05
N THR A 47 -8.92 -1.34 13.06
CA THR A 47 -7.69 -1.59 12.31
C THR A 47 -7.88 -1.36 10.82
N TRP A 48 -8.96 -1.88 10.21
CA TRP A 48 -9.24 -1.62 8.79
C TRP A 48 -9.43 -0.12 8.50
N GLN A 49 -10.17 0.62 9.32
CA GLN A 49 -10.43 2.05 9.12
C GLN A 49 -9.14 2.88 9.12
N ILE A 50 -8.12 2.46 9.88
CA ILE A 50 -6.80 3.09 9.91
C ILE A 50 -6.02 2.81 8.61
N PHE A 51 -6.04 1.55 8.15
CA PHE A 51 -5.17 1.10 7.04
C PHE A 51 -5.83 1.09 5.66
N LYS A 52 -7.16 1.27 5.56
CA LYS A 52 -7.91 1.23 4.28
C LYS A 52 -7.43 2.23 3.24
N ASN A 53 -6.77 3.31 3.66
CA ASN A 53 -6.19 4.33 2.79
C ASN A 53 -4.91 4.92 3.40
N ALA A 54 -3.83 4.14 3.40
CA ALA A 54 -2.59 4.46 4.11
C ALA A 54 -1.41 4.77 3.16
N PRO A 55 -0.49 5.67 3.57
CA PRO A 55 0.80 5.83 2.91
C PRO A 55 1.79 4.75 3.37
N LEU A 56 2.53 4.18 2.43
CA LEU A 56 3.64 3.24 2.68
C LEU A 56 4.95 3.86 2.21
N ASP A 57 5.91 4.00 3.13
CA ASP A 57 7.24 4.51 2.83
C ASP A 57 8.22 3.38 2.54
N PHE A 58 8.74 3.35 1.31
CA PHE A 58 9.77 2.44 0.85
C PHE A 58 11.15 3.12 0.92
N ARG A 59 12.02 2.58 1.75
CA ARG A 59 13.42 2.97 1.92
C ARG A 59 14.28 1.71 1.70
N PRO A 60 15.30 1.76 0.82
CA PRO A 60 16.21 0.62 0.59
C PRO A 60 16.92 0.16 1.87
#